data_AF-A0A970IPI6-F1
#
_entry.id   AF-A0A970IPI6-F1
#
_cell.length_a   1.000
_cell.length_b   1.000
_cell.length_c   1.000
_cell.angle_alpha   90.00
_cell.angle_beta   90.00
_cell.angle_gamma   90.00
#
_symmetry.space_group_name_H-M   'P 1'
#
loop_
_entity.id
_entity.type
_entity.pdbx_description
1 polymer ?
#
loop_
_entity_poly.entity_id
_entity_poly.type
_entity_poly.pdbx_seq_one_letter_code
_entity_poly.pdbx_strand_id
1 'polypeptide(L)'
;MAKKTANINIRIDPETKAGAEQLFAKFGITVTDAVNIFLRQSLMVGGLPFDMRQPAITLKPKAAIQEARDIAAGKNPAKPYASARELFEELLTANADIWVILKYSSSFVHYLTPRISSPNHNNHRHNHKHPILEN
;
A
#
# COMPACT_ATOMS: atom_id res chain seq x y z
N MET A 1 -10.35 33.32 -21.30
CA MET A 1 -10.53 32.37 -22.43
C MET A 1 -11.66 31.42 -22.07
N ALA A 2 -12.60 31.14 -22.98
CA ALA A 2 -13.67 30.17 -22.72
C ALA A 2 -13.08 28.75 -22.59
N LYS A 3 -13.55 27.98 -21.60
CA LYS A 3 -13.15 26.58 -21.40
C LYS A 3 -13.64 25.76 -22.59
N LYS A 4 -12.72 25.21 -23.39
CA LYS A 4 -13.07 24.31 -24.50
C LYS A 4 -13.67 23.03 -23.93
N THR A 5 -14.83 22.63 -24.43
CA THR A 5 -15.49 21.36 -24.13
C THR A 5 -15.29 20.38 -25.28
N ALA A 6 -15.28 19.08 -24.97
CA ALA A 6 -15.21 17.99 -25.94
C ALA A 6 -16.30 16.97 -25.59
N ASN A 7 -16.83 16.28 -26.59
CA ASN A 7 -17.89 15.29 -26.42
C ASN A 7 -17.32 13.87 -26.55
N ILE A 8 -17.79 12.94 -25.73
CA ILE A 8 -17.41 11.52 -25.78
C ILE A 8 -18.68 10.71 -26.04
N ASN A 9 -18.64 9.83 -27.05
CA ASN A 9 -19.73 8.88 -27.33
C ASN A 9 -19.24 7.47 -26.99
N ILE A 10 -19.99 6.76 -26.14
CA ILE A 10 -19.63 5.45 -25.61
C ILE A 10 -20.76 4.48 -25.92
N ARG A 11 -20.42 3.32 -26.50
CA ARG A 11 -21.35 2.19 -26.64
C ARG A 11 -21.26 1.32 -25.40
N ILE A 12 -22.42 0.94 -24.86
CA ILE A 12 -22.56 0.15 -23.64
C ILE A 12 -23.82 -0.69 -23.76
N ASP A 13 -23.80 -1.91 -23.20
CA ASP A 13 -24.99 -2.74 -23.14
C ASP A 13 -26.09 -2.08 -22.31
N PRO A 14 -27.37 -2.18 -22.72
CA PRO A 14 -28.49 -1.54 -22.02
C PRO A 14 -28.59 -1.95 -20.54
N GLU A 15 -28.33 -3.22 -20.24
CA GLU A 15 -28.36 -3.74 -18.86
C GLU A 15 -27.26 -3.12 -18.00
N THR A 16 -26.03 -3.04 -18.53
CA THR A 16 -24.90 -2.40 -17.84
C THR A 16 -25.17 -0.92 -17.60
N LYS A 17 -25.77 -0.22 -18.57
CA LYS A 17 -26.17 1.19 -18.40
C LYS A 17 -27.21 1.34 -17.30
N ALA A 18 -28.26 0.53 -17.30
CA ALA A 18 -29.31 0.59 -16.28
C ALA A 18 -28.75 0.30 -14.87
N GLY A 19 -27.86 -0.69 -14.75
CA GLY A 19 -27.17 -0.97 -13.50
C GLY A 19 -26.31 0.19 -13.00
N ALA A 20 -25.56 0.84 -13.91
CA ALA A 20 -24.76 2.02 -13.59
C ALA A 20 -25.63 3.21 -13.15
N GLU A 21 -26.74 3.48 -13.84
CA GLU A 21 -27.69 4.54 -13.48
C GLU A 21 -28.28 4.31 -12.08
N GLN A 22 -28.73 3.09 -11.79
CA GLN A 22 -29.25 2.73 -10.46
C GLN A 22 -28.19 2.83 -9.36
N LEU A 23 -26.95 2.43 -9.64
CA LEU A 23 -25.84 2.52 -8.69
C LEU A 23 -25.52 3.97 -8.35
N PHE A 24 -25.31 4.80 -9.36
CA PHE A 24 -24.84 6.18 -9.18
C PHE A 24 -25.94 7.12 -8.67
N ALA A 25 -27.21 6.83 -8.96
CA ALA A 25 -28.35 7.55 -8.37
C ALA A 25 -28.34 7.50 -6.83
N LYS A 26 -27.83 6.42 -6.22
CA LYS A 26 -27.68 6.31 -4.75
C LYS A 26 -26.73 7.35 -4.16
N PHE A 27 -25.81 7.85 -4.97
CA PHE A 27 -24.84 8.88 -4.61
C PHE A 27 -25.23 10.27 -5.15
N GLY A 28 -26.40 10.39 -5.78
CA GLY A 28 -26.90 11.65 -6.35
C GLY A 28 -26.12 12.15 -7.57
N ILE A 29 -25.43 11.25 -8.30
CA ILE A 29 -24.64 11.60 -9.49
C ILE A 29 -25.12 10.84 -10.73
N THR A 30 -24.89 11.41 -11.90
CA THR A 30 -25.19 10.75 -13.18
C THR A 30 -24.04 9.85 -13.62
N VAL A 31 -24.30 8.97 -14.61
CA VAL A 31 -23.24 8.20 -15.27
C VAL A 31 -22.19 9.13 -15.90
N THR A 32 -22.62 10.25 -16.49
CA THR A 32 -21.71 11.26 -17.07
C THR A 32 -20.79 11.87 -16.01
N ASP A 33 -21.32 12.17 -14.82
CA ASP A 33 -20.50 12.65 -13.71
C ASP A 33 -19.48 11.61 -13.28
N ALA A 34 -19.89 10.34 -13.18
CA ALA A 34 -19.00 9.24 -12.84
C ALA A 34 -17.87 9.07 -13.88
N VAL A 35 -18.17 9.14 -15.19
CA VAL A 35 -17.14 9.10 -16.24
C VAL A 35 -16.19 10.28 -16.13
N ASN A 36 -16.70 11.49 -15.86
CA ASN A 36 -15.85 12.67 -15.66
C ASN A 36 -14.93 12.54 -14.43
N ILE A 37 -15.45 12.00 -13.33
CA ILE A 37 -14.67 11.73 -12.11
C ILE A 37 -13.59 10.69 -12.41
N PHE A 38 -13.95 9.59 -13.09
CA PHE A 38 -13.02 8.56 -13.50
C PHE A 38 -11.85 9.15 -14.31
N LEU A 39 -12.12 9.93 -15.36
CA LEU A 39 -11.08 10.52 -16.19
C LEU A 39 -10.17 11.48 -15.41
N ARG A 40 -10.74 12.29 -14.51
CA ARG A 40 -9.96 13.19 -13.65
C ARG A 40 -9.05 12.41 -12.72
N GLN A 41 -9.58 11.36 -12.10
CA GLN A 41 -8.80 10.54 -11.19
C GLN A 41 -7.67 9.81 -11.93
N SER A 42 -7.93 9.29 -13.13
CA SER A 42 -6.90 8.67 -13.97
C SER A 42 -5.74 9.62 -14.26
N LEU A 43 -6.05 10.88 -14.58
CA LEU A 43 -5.04 11.91 -14.83
C LEU A 43 -4.27 12.27 -13.56
N MET A 44 -4.93 12.34 -12.40
CA MET A 44 -4.29 12.66 -11.13
C MET A 44 -3.31 11.58 -10.67
N VAL A 45 -3.65 10.31 -10.86
CA VAL A 45 -2.78 9.18 -10.45
C VAL A 45 -1.79 8.77 -11.53
N GLY A 46 -1.91 9.31 -12.76
CA GLY A 46 -1.05 8.93 -13.89
C GLY A 46 -1.29 7.52 -14.41
N GLY A 47 -2.52 6.99 -14.30
CA GLY A 47 -2.83 5.60 -14.61
C GLY A 47 -4.32 5.29 -14.48
N LEU A 48 -4.69 4.02 -14.36
CA LEU A 48 -6.07 3.67 -14.03
C LEU A 48 -6.36 3.93 -12.55
N PRO A 49 -7.55 4.46 -12.22
CA PRO A 49 -7.92 4.85 -10.86
C PRO A 49 -8.41 3.64 -10.04
N PHE A 50 -8.00 2.44 -10.45
CA PHE A 50 -8.18 1.18 -9.77
C PHE A 50 -7.02 0.26 -10.17
N ASP A 51 -6.75 -0.71 -9.30
CA ASP A 51 -5.70 -1.69 -9.54
C ASP A 51 -6.12 -2.63 -10.68
N MET A 52 -5.32 -2.68 -11.75
CA MET A 52 -5.51 -3.65 -12.84
C MET A 52 -4.95 -5.01 -12.43
N ARG A 53 -5.51 -5.58 -11.38
CA ARG A 53 -5.32 -6.99 -11.08
C ARG A 53 -6.61 -7.65 -11.49
N GLN A 54 -6.52 -8.77 -12.22
CA GLN A 54 -7.60 -9.74 -12.18
C GLN A 54 -7.89 -9.90 -10.68
N PRO A 55 -9.13 -9.67 -10.20
CA PRO A 55 -9.42 -10.01 -8.83
C PRO A 55 -8.91 -11.43 -8.73
N ALA A 56 -7.86 -11.63 -7.93
CA ALA A 56 -7.62 -12.94 -7.42
C ALA A 56 -8.97 -13.17 -6.74
N ILE A 57 -9.86 -13.91 -7.40
CA ILE A 57 -10.88 -14.67 -6.74
C ILE A 57 -9.99 -15.47 -5.81
N THR A 58 -9.75 -14.90 -4.62
CA THR A 58 -8.62 -15.21 -3.76
C THR A 58 -8.60 -16.71 -3.77
N LEU A 59 -7.63 -17.44 -4.31
CA LEU A 59 -7.84 -18.87 -4.69
C LEU A 59 -8.16 -19.80 -3.49
N LYS A 60 -8.45 -19.23 -2.32
CA LYS A 60 -8.80 -19.86 -1.06
C LYS A 60 -10.10 -19.33 -0.41
N PRO A 61 -11.19 -18.85 -1.04
CA PRO A 61 -12.32 -18.32 -0.25
C PRO A 61 -13.16 -19.50 0.23
N LYS A 62 -13.62 -20.36 -0.69
CA LYS A 62 -14.41 -21.55 -0.38
C LYS A 62 -13.64 -22.56 0.45
N ALA A 63 -12.38 -22.84 0.11
CA ALA A 63 -11.55 -23.77 0.85
C ALA A 63 -11.23 -23.26 2.27
N ALA A 64 -10.81 -21.99 2.43
CA ALA A 64 -10.53 -21.46 3.76
C ALA A 64 -11.81 -21.25 4.60
N ILE A 65 -12.93 -20.87 3.97
CA ILE A 65 -14.23 -20.80 4.66
C ILE A 65 -14.68 -22.20 5.10
N GLN A 66 -14.48 -23.22 4.27
CA GLN A 66 -14.83 -24.60 4.62
C GLN A 66 -13.90 -25.15 5.71
N GLU A 67 -12.59 -24.91 5.61
CA GLU A 67 -11.61 -25.24 6.64
C GLU A 67 -11.94 -24.57 7.98
N ALA A 68 -12.28 -23.27 7.97
CA ALA A 68 -12.72 -22.55 9.17
C ALA A 68 -14.00 -23.15 9.78
N ARG A 69 -14.95 -23.59 8.93
CA ARG A 69 -16.17 -24.29 9.37
C ARG A 69 -15.86 -25.66 9.96
N ASP A 70 -14.94 -26.41 9.36
CA ASP A 70 -14.57 -27.74 9.83
C ASP A 70 -13.75 -27.67 11.13
N ILE A 71 -12.94 -26.62 11.33
CA ILE A 71 -12.31 -26.30 12.62
C ILE A 71 -13.37 -25.94 13.67
N ALA A 72 -14.31 -25.04 13.33
CA ALA A 72 -15.38 -24.65 14.25
C ALA A 72 -16.31 -25.82 14.62
N ALA A 73 -16.52 -26.77 13.71
CA ALA A 73 -17.28 -27.99 13.92
C ALA A 73 -16.47 -29.12 14.58
N GLY A 74 -15.20 -28.88 14.92
CA GLY A 74 -14.32 -29.86 15.58
C GLY A 74 -13.85 -31.02 14.69
N LYS A 75 -14.03 -30.93 13.38
CA LYS A 75 -13.61 -31.95 12.40
C LYS A 75 -12.12 -31.86 12.06
N ASN A 76 -11.51 -30.69 12.22
CA ASN A 76 -10.09 -30.48 11.99
C ASN A 76 -9.49 -29.70 13.18
N PRO A 77 -8.37 -30.14 13.79
CA PRO A 77 -7.75 -29.38 14.86
C PRO A 77 -7.20 -28.04 14.35
N ALA A 78 -7.46 -26.97 15.11
CA ALA A 78 -6.78 -25.70 14.88
C ALA A 78 -5.30 -25.84 15.21
N LYS A 79 -4.43 -25.23 14.40
CA LYS A 79 -3.00 -25.14 14.73
C LYS A 79 -2.83 -24.29 16.00
N PRO A 80 -2.24 -24.83 17.07
CA PRO A 80 -1.94 -24.04 18.26
C PRO A 80 -0.69 -23.20 18.01
N TYR A 81 -0.70 -21.98 18.53
CA TYR A 81 0.46 -21.09 18.54
C TYR A 81 0.85 -20.82 19.99
N ALA A 82 2.13 -20.90 20.32
CA ALA A 82 2.62 -20.65 21.67
C ALA A 82 2.55 -19.17 22.06
N SER A 83 2.48 -18.27 21.07
CA SER A 83 2.30 -16.83 21.31
C SER A 83 1.65 -16.11 20.13
N ALA A 84 1.05 -14.95 20.39
CA ALA A 84 0.58 -14.05 19.33
C ALA A 84 1.71 -13.69 18.35
N ARG A 85 2.95 -13.55 18.86
CA ARG A 85 4.12 -13.29 18.03
C ARG A 85 4.35 -14.40 17.01
N GLU A 86 4.35 -15.67 17.45
CA GLU A 86 4.52 -16.81 16.55
C GLU A 86 3.44 -16.87 15.46
N LEU A 87 2.19 -16.58 15.82
CA LEU A 87 1.08 -16.47 14.87
C LEU A 87 1.33 -15.36 13.83
N PHE A 88 1.76 -14.18 14.26
CA PHE A 88 2.03 -13.07 13.35
C PHE A 88 3.25 -13.31 12.45
N GLU A 89 4.31 -13.96 12.96
CA GLU A 89 5.49 -14.31 12.16
C GLU A 89 5.12 -15.26 11.00
N GLU A 90 4.24 -16.24 11.24
CA GLU A 90 3.77 -17.14 10.18
C GLU A 90 2.93 -16.40 9.11
N LEU A 91 2.01 -15.53 9.51
CA LEU A 91 1.17 -14.75 8.58
C LEU A 91 2.00 -13.80 7.70
N LEU A 92 3.07 -13.24 8.25
CA LEU A 92 3.98 -12.35 7.53
C LEU A 92 4.95 -13.13 6.62
N THR A 93 5.36 -14.34 7.04
CA THR A 93 6.25 -15.22 6.26
C THR A 93 5.52 -15.92 5.12
N ALA A 94 4.25 -16.32 5.31
CA ALA A 94 3.42 -16.93 4.26
C ALA A 94 3.07 -15.96 3.12
N ASN A 95 3.29 -14.66 3.32
CA ASN A 95 3.09 -13.57 2.35
C ASN A 95 4.43 -12.91 1.96
N ALA A 96 5.50 -13.71 1.81
CA ALA A 96 6.87 -13.24 1.54
C ALA A 96 7.07 -12.43 0.24
N ASP A 97 6.02 -12.11 -0.51
CA ASP A 97 6.05 -11.12 -1.60
C ASP A 97 5.99 -9.66 -1.11
N ILE A 98 5.60 -9.39 0.15
CA ILE A 98 5.53 -8.00 0.66
C ILE A 98 6.93 -7.44 0.95
N TRP A 99 7.87 -8.27 1.40
CA TRP A 99 9.27 -7.86 1.61
C TRP A 99 10.02 -7.60 0.30
N VAL A 100 9.60 -8.21 -0.82
CA VAL A 100 10.15 -7.93 -2.15
C VAL A 100 9.72 -6.53 -2.63
N ILE A 101 8.48 -6.13 -2.36
CA ILE A 101 7.95 -4.80 -2.73
C ILE A 101 8.63 -3.69 -1.92
N LEU A 102 8.90 -3.91 -0.63
CA LEU A 102 9.63 -2.93 0.20
C LEU A 102 11.12 -2.84 -0.15
N LYS A 103 11.73 -3.94 -0.63
CA LYS A 103 13.15 -3.95 -1.05
C LYS A 103 13.39 -3.28 -2.41
N TYR A 104 12.39 -3.19 -3.27
CA TYR A 104 12.50 -2.60 -4.62
C TYR A 104 12.15 -1.10 -4.73
N SER A 105 11.75 -0.44 -3.64
CA SER A 105 11.63 1.02 -3.59
C SER A 105 12.93 1.65 -3.08
N SER A 106 13.97 1.64 -3.92
CA SER A 106 15.25 2.32 -3.68
C SER A 106 15.14 3.86 -3.80
N SER A 107 14.17 4.46 -3.12
CA SER A 107 14.08 5.93 -2.97
C SER A 107 13.50 6.40 -1.64
N PHE A 108 13.21 5.52 -0.68
CA PHE A 108 12.62 5.94 0.59
C PHE A 108 13.19 5.24 1.82
N VAL A 109 14.52 5.21 1.96
CA VAL A 109 15.17 4.94 3.26
C VAL A 109 16.34 5.90 3.44
N HIS A 110 16.04 7.16 3.77
CA HIS A 110 17.08 8.09 4.19
C HIS A 110 16.67 9.02 5.35
N TYR A 111 15.74 8.59 6.22
CA TYR A 111 15.32 9.45 7.33
C TYR A 111 15.11 8.82 8.70
N LEU A 112 15.38 7.54 8.96
CA LEU A 112 15.20 6.99 10.32
C LEU A 112 16.24 5.93 10.72
N THR A 113 17.50 6.34 10.88
CA THR A 113 18.42 5.69 11.82
C THR A 113 18.79 6.67 12.93
N PRO A 114 18.50 6.38 14.21
CA PRO A 114 19.04 7.16 15.30
C PRO A 114 20.57 7.01 15.30
N ARG A 115 21.27 8.15 15.32
CA ARG A 115 22.72 8.26 15.38
C ARG A 115 23.22 7.68 16.71
N ILE A 116 23.60 6.41 16.71
CA ILE A 116 24.34 5.81 17.81
C ILE A 116 25.74 6.43 17.77
N SER A 117 26.03 7.28 18.74
CA SER A 117 27.34 7.91 18.96
C SER A 117 28.41 6.84 19.21
N SER A 118 29.45 6.82 18.40
CA SER A 118 30.66 6.03 18.67
C SER A 118 31.51 6.72 19.75
N PRO A 119 32.16 5.99 20.68
CA PRO A 119 32.89 6.58 21.80
C PRO A 119 34.22 7.17 21.36
N ASN A 120 34.46 8.45 21.70
CA ASN A 120 35.72 9.14 21.47
C ASN A 120 36.76 8.71 22.51
N HIS A 121 37.90 8.18 22.05
CA HIS A 121 39.07 7.88 22.88
C HIS A 121 39.79 9.20 23.22
N ASN A 122 39.80 9.55 24.51
CA ASN A 122 40.40 10.77 25.04
C ASN A 122 41.89 10.88 24.69
N ASN A 123 42.25 11.92 23.93
CA ASN A 123 43.64 12.35 23.75
C ASN A 123 44.11 13.08 25.02
N HIS A 124 45.17 12.55 25.63
CA HIS A 124 45.79 13.13 26.82
C HIS A 124 46.41 14.49 26.51
N ARG A 125 46.08 15.45 27.38
CA ARG A 125 46.71 16.77 27.51
C ARG A 125 48.23 16.65 27.55
N HIS A 126 48.95 17.47 26.79
CA HIS A 126 50.08 18.21 27.34
C HIS A 126 50.21 19.58 26.69
N ASN A 127 50.17 20.57 27.57
CA ASN A 127 50.23 22.00 27.32
C ASN A 127 51.69 22.43 27.43
N HIS A 128 52.25 23.10 26.42
CA HIS A 128 53.39 23.98 26.63
C HIS A 128 53.26 25.27 25.81
N LYS A 129 53.17 26.36 26.59
CA LYS A 129 53.29 27.77 26.25
C LYS A 129 54.68 28.01 25.62
N HIS A 130 54.92 28.96 24.70
CA HIS A 130 55.00 30.42 24.88
C HIS A 130 55.45 31.08 23.53
N PRO A 131 55.44 32.42 23.40
CA PRO A 131 55.15 33.20 22.17
C PRO A 131 56.39 33.82 21.51
N ILE A 132 56.26 34.43 20.30
CA ILE A 132 56.76 35.78 19.93
C ILE A 132 56.50 36.15 18.45
N LEU A 133 55.91 37.33 18.32
CA LEU A 133 55.97 38.47 17.35
C LEU A 133 56.68 38.43 15.97
N GLU A 134 56.16 39.33 15.12
CA GLU A 134 56.71 40.00 13.90
C GLU A 134 56.88 39.12 12.65
N ASN A 135 56.46 39.49 11.45
CA ASN A 135 56.15 40.78 10.80
C ASN A 135 55.02 40.60 9.78
#